data_AF-A0A183TUL0-F1
#
_entry.id   AF-A0A183TUL0-F1
#
_cell.length_a   1.000
_cell.length_b   1.000
_cell.length_c   1.000
_cell.angle_alpha   90.00
_cell.angle_beta   90.00
_cell.angle_gamma   90.00
#
_symmetry.space_group_name_H-M   'P 1'
#
loop_
_entity.id
_entity.type
_entity.pdbx_description
1 polymer ?
#
loop_
_entity_poly.entity_id
_entity_poly.type
_entity_poly.pdbx_seq_one_letter_code
_entity_poly.pdbx_strand_id
1 'polypeptide(L)'
;MLPTAKAREWQQLQSKKYAEKTKFGFVDTQKEDMPPEHVLYHITGAITFVNEIPWVVEPIYIAQWSSMWIMMRREKRDRRHFKRMRFPPFDDEEPPLDYADNILDVEPLEPIQMDLDPEEDGAIAEWFYDRNPLVETP
;
A
#
# COMPACT_ATOMS: atom_id res chain seq x y z
N MET A 1 -12.79 3.47 65.51
CA MET A 1 -13.11 3.64 64.07
C MET A 1 -11.79 3.93 63.36
N LEU A 2 -11.34 3.05 62.47
CA LEU A 2 -10.12 3.31 61.69
C LEU A 2 -10.37 4.54 60.78
N PRO A 3 -9.38 5.43 60.58
CA PRO A 3 -9.59 6.64 59.78
C PRO A 3 -9.90 6.23 58.35
N THR A 4 -11.13 6.52 57.90
CA THR A 4 -11.65 6.15 56.57
C THR A 4 -10.75 6.63 55.43
N ALA A 5 -10.04 7.75 55.64
CA ALA A 5 -9.03 8.26 54.71
C ALA A 5 -7.85 7.30 54.51
N LYS A 6 -7.29 6.75 55.59
CA LYS A 6 -6.13 5.84 55.54
C LYS A 6 -6.49 4.51 54.86
N ALA A 7 -7.70 4.02 55.08
CA ALA A 7 -8.21 2.83 54.40
C ALA A 7 -8.39 3.07 52.89
N ARG A 8 -8.88 4.26 52.51
CA ARG A 8 -9.08 4.64 51.09
C ARG A 8 -7.76 4.81 50.36
N GLU A 9 -6.78 5.48 50.98
CA GLU A 9 -5.42 5.61 50.43
C GLU A 9 -4.76 4.24 50.27
N TRP A 10 -4.91 3.34 51.26
CA TRP A 10 -4.40 1.98 51.17
C TRP A 10 -5.02 1.21 50.00
N GLN A 11 -6.33 1.31 49.80
CA GLN A 11 -7.01 0.68 48.66
C GLN A 11 -6.54 1.23 47.31
N GLN A 12 -6.33 2.54 47.19
CA GLN A 12 -5.79 3.17 45.97
C GLN A 12 -4.35 2.74 45.68
N LEU A 13 -3.54 2.56 46.73
CA LEU A 13 -2.15 2.16 46.60
C LEU A 13 -2.03 0.68 46.19
N GLN A 14 -2.88 -0.18 46.76
CA GLN A 14 -3.00 -1.58 46.35
C GLN A 14 -3.50 -1.73 44.91
N SER A 15 -4.53 -0.98 44.52
CA SER A 15 -5.09 -1.06 43.16
C SER A 15 -4.11 -0.59 42.08
N LYS A 16 -3.29 0.43 42.37
CA LYS A 16 -2.23 0.88 41.47
C LYS A 16 -1.03 -0.07 41.42
N LYS A 17 -0.60 -0.59 42.59
CA LYS A 17 0.61 -1.41 42.69
C LYS A 17 0.45 -2.80 42.09
N TYR A 18 -0.75 -3.39 42.18
CA TYR A 18 -1.06 -4.71 41.64
C TYR A 18 -1.96 -4.63 40.39
N ALA A 19 -1.96 -3.49 39.71
CA ALA A 19 -2.58 -3.35 38.41
C ALA A 19 -1.95 -4.32 37.41
N GLU A 20 -2.70 -4.77 36.40
CA GLU A 20 -2.16 -5.73 35.43
C GLU A 20 -0.95 -5.19 34.65
N LYS A 21 -0.89 -3.88 34.45
CA LYS A 21 0.23 -3.18 33.80
C LYS A 21 1.53 -3.18 34.59
N THR A 22 1.49 -3.51 35.89
CA THR A 22 2.68 -3.55 36.78
C THR A 22 3.14 -4.97 37.07
N LYS A 23 2.50 -5.99 36.48
CA LYS A 23 2.90 -7.39 36.62
C LYS A 23 4.20 -7.64 35.85
N PHE A 24 5.08 -8.48 36.41
CA PHE A 24 6.30 -8.93 35.73
C PHE A 24 5.93 -9.71 34.45
N GLY A 25 6.55 -9.36 33.32
CA GLY A 25 6.18 -9.90 32.01
C GLY A 25 5.04 -9.15 31.30
N PHE A 26 4.53 -8.05 31.88
CA PHE A 26 3.66 -7.15 31.16
C PHE A 26 4.44 -6.48 30.02
N VAL A 27 4.06 -6.81 28.80
CA VAL A 27 4.49 -6.09 27.59
C VAL A 27 3.44 -5.01 27.38
N ASP A 28 3.87 -3.75 27.38
CA ASP A 28 2.95 -2.65 27.09
C ASP A 28 2.37 -2.82 25.68
N THR A 29 1.22 -2.18 25.45
CA THR A 29 0.47 -2.28 24.19
C THR A 29 1.44 -2.20 23.01
N GLN A 30 1.31 -3.18 22.11
CA GLN A 30 2.02 -3.27 20.84
C GLN A 30 2.10 -1.85 20.23
N LYS A 31 3.25 -1.46 19.65
CA LYS A 31 3.33 -0.22 18.87
C LYS A 31 2.06 -0.16 18.03
N GLU A 32 1.19 0.80 18.30
CA GLU A 32 -0.02 0.94 17.52
C GLU A 32 0.44 1.13 16.08
N ASP A 33 -0.04 0.25 15.20
CA ASP A 33 0.25 0.42 13.79
C ASP A 33 -0.24 1.81 13.40
N MET A 34 0.69 2.62 12.89
CA MET A 34 0.31 3.85 12.22
C MET A 34 -0.75 3.51 11.17
N PRO A 35 -1.68 4.45 10.86
CA PRO A 35 -2.66 4.22 9.81
C PRO A 35 -1.95 3.60 8.58
N PRO A 36 -2.60 2.64 7.90
CA PRO A 36 -1.97 1.74 6.93
C PRO A 36 -1.64 2.48 5.62
N GLU A 37 -0.86 3.55 5.71
CA GLU A 37 -0.04 3.96 4.61
C GLU A 37 1.05 2.89 4.52
N HIS A 38 1.23 2.32 3.34
CA HIS A 38 2.15 1.21 3.02
C HIS A 38 3.63 1.58 3.21
N VAL A 39 3.95 2.50 4.11
CA VAL A 39 5.20 3.23 4.20
C VAL A 39 5.66 3.28 5.65
N LEU A 40 6.84 2.71 5.92
CA LEU A 40 7.57 2.88 7.17
C LEU A 40 8.65 3.93 6.97
N TYR A 41 8.44 5.12 7.51
CA TYR A 41 9.38 6.23 7.41
C TYR A 41 10.11 6.50 8.72
N HIS A 42 11.35 6.95 8.62
CA HIS A 42 12.09 7.45 9.78
C HIS A 42 11.53 8.81 10.20
N ILE A 43 11.38 9.07 11.50
CA ILE A 43 10.77 10.31 12.02
C ILE A 43 11.47 11.61 11.58
N THR A 44 12.73 11.53 11.17
CA THR A 44 13.49 12.68 10.63
C THR A 44 13.50 12.74 9.10
N GLY A 45 12.82 11.83 8.41
CA GLY A 45 12.82 11.73 6.94
C GLY A 45 14.11 11.16 6.33
N ALA A 46 14.97 10.51 7.12
CA ALA A 46 16.26 10.01 6.64
C ALA A 46 16.14 8.83 5.66
N ILE A 47 15.11 8.01 5.80
CA ILE A 47 14.84 6.85 4.95
C ILE A 47 13.35 6.50 5.04
N THR A 48 12.84 5.91 3.96
CA THR A 48 11.44 5.51 3.80
C THR A 48 11.39 4.13 3.16
N PHE A 49 10.72 3.16 3.78
CA PHE A 49 10.52 1.81 3.29
C PHE A 49 9.08 1.59 2.83
N VAL A 50 8.88 0.89 1.72
CA VAL A 50 7.55 0.37 1.36
C VAL A 50 7.33 -0.94 2.11
N ASN A 51 6.34 -0.97 3.00
CA ASN A 51 6.03 -2.09 3.88
C ASN A 51 4.92 -2.97 3.29
N GLU A 52 5.13 -3.45 2.08
CA GLU A 52 4.18 -4.31 1.38
C GLU A 52 4.93 -5.40 0.61
N ILE A 53 4.43 -6.63 0.71
CA ILE A 53 4.86 -7.72 -0.15
C ILE A 53 3.81 -7.86 -1.26
N PRO A 54 4.19 -7.76 -2.55
CA PRO A 54 3.22 -7.85 -3.65
C PRO A 54 2.81 -9.30 -3.89
N TRP A 55 1.74 -9.73 -3.20
CA TRP A 55 1.14 -11.03 -3.44
C TRP A 55 0.21 -10.98 -4.64
N VAL A 56 0.35 -11.93 -5.55
CA VAL A 56 -0.46 -12.03 -6.76
C VAL A 56 -1.02 -13.44 -6.91
N VAL A 57 -2.24 -13.56 -7.41
CA VAL A 57 -2.85 -14.84 -7.75
C VAL A 57 -2.27 -15.29 -9.09
N GLU A 58 -1.50 -16.39 -9.08
CA GLU A 58 -0.74 -16.88 -10.23
C GLU A 58 -1.54 -16.95 -11.56
N PRO A 59 -2.71 -17.61 -11.64
CA PRO A 59 -3.44 -17.69 -12.91
C PRO A 59 -3.91 -16.33 -13.42
N ILE A 60 -4.30 -15.41 -12.52
CA ILE A 60 -4.72 -14.05 -12.88
C ILE A 60 -3.51 -13.27 -13.40
N TYR A 61 -2.39 -13.33 -12.69
CA TYR A 61 -1.16 -12.64 -13.09
C TYR A 61 -0.66 -13.09 -14.47
N ILE A 62 -0.67 -14.40 -14.74
CA ILE A 62 -0.29 -14.95 -16.05
C ILE A 62 -1.24 -14.46 -17.15
N ALA A 63 -2.55 -14.44 -16.89
CA ALA A 63 -3.54 -13.94 -17.84
C ALA A 63 -3.35 -12.44 -18.11
N GLN A 64 -3.12 -11.63 -17.08
CA GLN A 64 -2.82 -10.20 -17.21
C GLN A 64 -1.60 -9.96 -18.10
N TRP A 65 -0.48 -10.66 -17.86
CA TRP A 65 0.72 -10.55 -18.69
C TRP A 65 0.50 -11.07 -20.13
N SER A 66 -0.35 -12.08 -20.30
CA SER A 66 -0.73 -12.57 -21.63
C SER A 66 -1.52 -11.52 -22.40
N SER A 67 -2.45 -10.81 -21.74
CA SER A 67 -3.16 -9.67 -22.34
C SER A 67 -2.20 -8.54 -22.73
N MET A 68 -1.21 -8.24 -21.87
CA MET A 68 -0.17 -7.24 -22.16
C MET A 68 0.68 -7.63 -23.36
N TRP A 69 1.08 -8.89 -23.45
CA TRP A 69 1.83 -9.42 -24.59
C TRP A 69 1.09 -9.24 -25.91
N ILE A 70 -0.21 -9.51 -25.93
CA ILE A 70 -1.05 -9.35 -27.13
C ILE A 70 -1.16 -7.86 -27.49
N MET A 71 -1.50 -7.00 -26.53
CA MET A 71 -1.66 -5.56 -26.75
C MET A 71 -0.36 -4.90 -27.24
N MET A 72 0.77 -5.18 -26.60
CA MET A 72 2.06 -4.62 -27.00
C MET A 72 2.50 -5.10 -28.39
N ARG A 73 2.21 -6.36 -28.76
CA ARG A 73 2.52 -6.88 -30.10
C ARG A 73 1.64 -6.25 -31.17
N ARG A 74 0.35 -6.04 -30.90
CA ARG A 74 -0.57 -5.32 -31.80
C ARG A 74 -0.09 -3.88 -31.99
N GLU A 75 0.20 -3.17 -30.90
CA GLU A 75 0.68 -1.79 -30.94
C GLU A 75 2.01 -1.67 -31.71
N LYS A 76 2.95 -2.59 -31.48
CA LYS A 76 4.22 -2.61 -32.20
C LYS A 76 4.06 -2.93 -33.70
N ARG A 77 3.10 -3.76 -34.07
CA ARG A 77 2.79 -4.09 -35.47
C ARG A 77 2.20 -2.88 -36.19
N ASP A 78 1.28 -2.18 -35.54
CA ASP A 78 0.43 -1.17 -36.19
C ASP A 78 1.06 0.24 -36.15
N ARG A 79 1.90 0.55 -35.16
CA ARG A 79 2.56 1.85 -35.04
C ARG A 79 3.70 2.00 -36.06
N ARG A 80 3.58 3.01 -36.94
CA ARG A 80 4.60 3.32 -37.97
C ARG A 80 5.94 3.82 -37.42
N HIS A 81 5.90 4.68 -36.41
CA HIS A 81 7.10 5.23 -35.77
C HIS A 81 7.00 5.07 -34.25
N PHE A 82 7.77 4.12 -33.72
CA PHE A 82 7.88 3.91 -32.29
C PHE A 82 9.11 4.64 -31.74
N LYS A 83 8.91 5.81 -31.13
CA LYS A 83 9.98 6.56 -30.47
C LYS A 83 10.29 5.93 -29.11
N ARG A 84 11.54 5.51 -28.92
CA ARG A 84 12.04 5.03 -27.62
C ARG A 84 12.35 6.22 -26.71
N MET A 85 12.15 6.03 -25.41
CA MET A 85 12.61 6.99 -24.41
C MET A 85 14.14 7.14 -24.48
N ARG A 86 14.64 8.31 -24.08
CA ARG A 86 16.08 8.52 -23.88
C ARG A 86 16.43 8.15 -22.45
N PHE A 87 17.62 7.58 -22.26
CA PHE A 87 18.17 7.26 -20.95
C PHE A 87 19.52 7.98 -20.80
N PRO A 88 19.78 8.65 -19.66
CA PRO A 88 18.87 8.86 -18.54
C PRO A 88 17.68 9.78 -18.90
N PRO A 89 16.51 9.64 -18.24
CA PRO A 89 15.34 10.48 -18.55
C PRO A 89 15.49 11.95 -18.14
N PHE A 90 16.27 12.21 -17.09
CA PHE A 90 16.53 13.53 -16.53
C PHE A 90 18.02 13.89 -16.66
N ASP A 91 18.32 15.19 -16.64
CA ASP A 91 19.69 15.71 -16.65
C ASP A 91 20.30 15.66 -15.24
N ASP A 92 21.63 15.54 -15.15
CA ASP A 92 22.34 15.40 -13.87
C ASP A 92 22.31 16.70 -13.03
N GLU A 93 22.13 17.86 -13.68
CA GLU A 93 22.03 19.18 -13.04
C GLU A 93 20.59 19.53 -12.60
N GLU A 94 19.60 18.73 -12.97
CA GLU A 94 18.20 18.96 -12.62
C GLU A 94 17.87 18.39 -11.23
N PRO A 95 17.33 19.18 -10.28
CA PRO A 95 16.94 18.65 -8.99
C PRO A 95 15.76 17.67 -9.11
N PRO A 96 15.63 16.70 -8.20
CA PRO A 96 14.47 15.81 -8.18
C PRO A 96 13.16 16.58 -8.12
N LEU A 97 12.19 16.14 -8.92
CA LEU A 97 10.88 16.75 -9.02
C LEU A 97 10.05 16.50 -7.76
N ASP A 98 9.42 17.55 -7.22
CA ASP A 98 8.49 17.41 -6.09
C ASP A 98 7.15 16.82 -6.57
N TYR A 99 6.65 15.82 -5.84
CA TYR A 99 5.43 15.11 -6.20
C TYR A 99 4.17 15.96 -6.01
N ALA A 100 4.08 16.74 -4.93
CA ALA A 100 2.90 17.52 -4.62
C ALA A 100 2.71 18.66 -5.63
N ASP A 101 3.81 19.31 -6.02
CA ASP A 101 3.75 20.44 -6.94
C ASP A 101 3.56 20.04 -8.41
N ASN A 102 4.07 18.85 -8.83
CA ASN A 102 4.18 18.53 -10.25
C ASN A 102 3.38 17.30 -10.72
N ILE A 103 3.03 16.38 -9.81
CA ILE A 103 2.46 15.08 -10.19
C ILE A 103 1.07 14.86 -9.58
N LEU A 104 0.84 15.30 -8.34
CA LEU A 104 -0.38 14.99 -7.58
C LEU A 104 -1.68 15.37 -8.33
N ASP A 105 -1.70 16.54 -8.96
CA ASP A 105 -2.88 17.06 -9.66
C ASP A 105 -2.96 16.63 -11.14
N VAL A 106 -2.00 15.85 -11.64
CA VAL A 106 -1.94 15.42 -13.04
C VAL A 106 -2.64 14.08 -13.19
N GLU A 107 -3.67 14.05 -14.04
CA GLU A 107 -4.36 12.80 -14.36
C GLU A 107 -3.42 11.85 -15.13
N PRO A 108 -3.24 10.60 -14.67
CA PRO A 108 -2.43 9.62 -15.35
C PRO A 108 -2.96 9.32 -16.76
N LEU A 109 -2.04 8.96 -17.66
CA LEU A 109 -2.43 8.47 -18.99
C LEU A 109 -3.13 7.10 -18.87
N GLU A 110 -3.94 6.80 -19.88
CA GLU A 110 -4.63 5.52 -19.97
C GLU A 110 -3.63 4.35 -19.92
N PRO A 111 -3.85 3.37 -19.02
CA PRO A 111 -3.01 2.19 -18.93
C PRO A 111 -3.22 1.29 -20.15
N ILE A 112 -2.30 0.35 -20.35
CA ILE A 112 -2.52 -0.70 -21.34
C ILE A 112 -3.56 -1.65 -20.76
N GLN A 113 -4.74 -1.69 -21.37
CA GLN A 113 -5.80 -2.64 -21.07
C GLN A 113 -6.37 -3.15 -22.39
N MET A 114 -6.72 -4.44 -22.41
CA MET A 114 -7.39 -5.03 -23.56
C MET A 114 -8.89 -4.82 -23.40
N ASP A 115 -9.57 -4.48 -24.50
CA ASP A 115 -11.03 -4.48 -24.53
C ASP A 115 -11.53 -5.91 -24.35
N LEU A 116 -12.21 -6.16 -23.24
CA LEU A 116 -12.80 -7.46 -22.90
C LEU A 116 -14.21 -7.56 -23.48
N ASP A 117 -14.57 -8.73 -24.00
CA ASP A 117 -15.90 -8.95 -24.56
C ASP A 117 -16.92 -9.17 -23.41
N PRO A 118 -17.99 -8.37 -23.29
CA PRO A 118 -18.97 -8.55 -22.21
C PRO A 118 -19.69 -9.91 -22.22
N GLU A 119 -19.82 -10.57 -23.38
CA GLU A 119 -20.49 -11.86 -23.49
C GLU A 119 -19.55 -13.03 -23.18
N GLU A 120 -18.31 -13.00 -23.66
CA GLU A 120 -17.33 -14.08 -23.45
C GLU A 120 -16.54 -13.93 -22.13
N ASP A 121 -16.11 -12.70 -21.81
CA ASP A 121 -15.24 -12.36 -20.69
C ASP A 121 -15.99 -11.71 -19.51
N GLY A 122 -17.32 -11.68 -19.56
CA GLY A 122 -18.15 -11.01 -18.55
C GLY A 122 -17.89 -11.46 -17.10
N ALA A 123 -17.39 -12.68 -16.89
CA ALA A 123 -17.02 -13.19 -15.56
C ALA A 123 -15.80 -12.51 -14.93
N ILE A 124 -14.90 -11.93 -15.75
CA ILE A 124 -13.66 -11.29 -15.29
C ILE A 124 -13.65 -9.78 -15.54
N ALA A 125 -14.52 -9.27 -16.41
CA ALA A 125 -14.47 -7.91 -16.94
C ALA A 125 -14.39 -6.79 -15.89
N GLU A 126 -15.04 -6.97 -14.73
CA GLU A 126 -15.12 -5.94 -13.69
C GLU A 126 -13.84 -5.81 -12.86
N TRP A 127 -13.10 -6.90 -12.65
CA TRP A 127 -12.01 -6.96 -11.66
C TRP A 127 -10.64 -7.34 -12.25
N PHE A 128 -10.59 -7.73 -13.53
CA PHE A 128 -9.39 -8.31 -14.13
C PHE A 128 -8.16 -7.40 -14.12
N TYR A 129 -8.35 -6.08 -14.19
CA TYR A 129 -7.28 -5.07 -14.18
C TYR A 129 -7.12 -4.33 -12.85
N ASP A 130 -7.81 -4.79 -11.79
CA ASP A 130 -7.61 -4.25 -10.45
C ASP A 130 -6.23 -4.59 -9.89
N ARG A 131 -5.72 -3.73 -8.99
CA ARG A 131 -4.44 -3.96 -8.30
C ARG A 131 -4.44 -5.28 -7.52
N ASN A 132 -5.51 -5.49 -6.76
CA ASN A 132 -5.70 -6.63 -5.88
C ASN A 132 -7.06 -7.28 -6.17
N PRO A 133 -7.15 -8.10 -7.24
CA PRO A 133 -8.42 -8.64 -7.70
C PRO A 133 -9.05 -9.55 -6.64
N LEU A 134 -10.37 -9.43 -6.47
CA LEU A 134 -11.21 -10.26 -5.59
C LEU A 134 -10.91 -10.18 -4.08
N VAL A 135 -10.10 -9.22 -3.60
CA VAL A 135 -9.74 -9.14 -2.17
C VAL A 135 -10.93 -8.88 -1.24
N GLU A 136 -11.92 -8.11 -1.69
CA GLU A 136 -13.11 -7.78 -0.91
C GLU A 136 -14.29 -8.73 -1.16
N THR A 137 -14.09 -9.76 -1.98
CA THR A 137 -15.15 -10.74 -2.26
C THR A 137 -15.32 -11.66 -1.03
N PRO A 138 -16.55 -11.87 -0.53
CA PRO A 138 -16.80 -12.66 0.68
C PRO A 138 -16.37 -14.13 0.61
#